data_AF-A0A4Y2V6H1-F1
#
_entry.id   AF-A0A4Y2V6H1-F1
#
_cell.length_a   1.000
_cell.length_b   1.000
_cell.length_c   1.000
_cell.angle_alpha   90.00
_cell.angle_beta   90.00
_cell.angle_gamma   90.00
#
_symmetry.space_group_name_H-M   'P 1'
#
loop_
_entity.id
_entity.type
_entity.pdbx_description
1 polymer ?
#
loop_
_entity_poly.entity_id
_entity_poly.type
_entity_poly.pdbx_seq_one_letter_code
_entity_poly.pdbx_strand_id
1 'polypeptide(L)'
;MLREVESRVIAGSNEAGDDVLVVNMVFRPDRHSDQRRYNALTANEIAMVFVNNDGEPPFERDIRVYPLNPENPQQPFININILSPNLDPMAYPILFPYGVPGWQPNWRYESYQGAQGNQSRVNASYKSALTAVRDDFNPIISAGKLTQQWIVGSYLQVEANNLNFIRTHQQQLRTVLWHRLADHL
;
A
#
# COMPACT_ATOMS: atom_id res chain seq x y z
N MET A 1 11.61 -28.30 -5.44
CA MET A 1 10.72 -28.02 -4.29
C MET A 1 9.63 -29.07 -4.09
N LEU A 2 8.86 -29.53 -5.09
CA LEU A 2 7.80 -30.55 -4.87
C LEU A 2 8.33 -31.91 -4.33
N ARG A 3 9.41 -32.44 -4.92
CA ARG A 3 9.95 -33.77 -4.60
C ARG A 3 10.43 -33.93 -3.15
N GLU A 4 10.99 -32.88 -2.57
CA GLU A 4 11.46 -32.88 -1.17
C GLU A 4 10.29 -32.87 -0.19
N VAL A 5 9.19 -32.19 -0.56
CA VAL A 5 7.95 -32.17 0.23
C VAL A 5 7.25 -33.53 0.16
N GLU A 6 7.15 -34.12 -1.04
CA GLU A 6 6.60 -35.46 -1.23
C GLU A 6 7.37 -36.51 -0.41
N SER A 7 8.70 -36.45 -0.44
CA SER A 7 9.55 -37.39 0.29
C SER A 7 9.37 -37.29 1.81
N ARG A 8 9.14 -36.07 2.34
CA ARG A 8 8.86 -35.85 3.77
C ARG A 8 7.47 -36.34 4.17
N VAL A 9 6.47 -36.14 3.33
CA VAL A 9 5.10 -36.61 3.58
C VAL A 9 5.04 -38.14 3.57
N ILE A 10 5.72 -38.78 2.61
CA ILE A 10 5.80 -40.25 2.54
C ILE A 10 6.52 -40.82 3.77
N ALA A 11 7.62 -40.21 4.21
CA ALA A 11 8.32 -40.63 5.41
C ALA A 11 7.43 -40.52 6.67
N GLY A 12 6.71 -39.40 6.83
CA GLY A 12 5.80 -39.19 7.96
C GLY A 12 4.61 -40.15 7.98
N SER A 13 4.03 -40.48 6.82
CA SER A 13 2.94 -41.47 6.75
C SER A 13 3.41 -42.90 7.05
N ASN A 14 4.62 -43.28 6.61
CA ASN A 14 5.21 -44.58 6.94
C ASN A 14 5.48 -44.74 8.45
N GLU A 15 5.83 -43.64 9.14
CA GLU A 15 6.01 -43.63 10.60
C GLU A 15 4.67 -43.71 11.36
N ALA A 16 3.61 -43.12 10.82
CA ALA A 16 2.27 -43.14 11.40
C ALA A 16 1.48 -44.43 11.11
N GLY A 17 1.93 -45.25 10.16
CA GLY A 17 1.23 -46.45 9.69
C GLY A 17 0.01 -46.15 8.81
N ASP A 18 -0.11 -44.91 8.32
CA ASP A 18 -1.20 -44.45 7.47
C ASP A 18 -0.85 -44.64 5.99
N ASP A 19 -1.85 -45.02 5.19
CA ASP A 19 -1.67 -45.24 3.76
C ASP A 19 -1.56 -43.90 3.00
N VAL A 20 -0.55 -43.75 2.13
CA VAL A 20 -0.33 -42.50 1.39
C VAL A 20 -1.28 -42.43 0.21
N LEU A 21 -2.25 -41.49 0.26
CA LEU A 21 -3.14 -41.21 -0.87
C LEU A 21 -2.35 -40.71 -2.09
N VAL A 22 -2.29 -41.53 -3.13
CA VAL A 22 -1.68 -41.14 -4.43
C VAL A 22 -2.65 -40.23 -5.18
N VAL A 23 -2.35 -38.93 -5.21
CA VAL A 23 -3.12 -37.94 -5.97
C VAL A 23 -2.46 -37.71 -7.32
N ASN A 24 -3.13 -38.12 -8.39
CA ASN A 24 -2.68 -37.86 -9.76
C ASN A 24 -3.26 -36.54 -10.28
N MET A 25 -2.40 -35.66 -10.81
CA MET A 25 -2.84 -34.51 -11.59
C MET A 25 -3.15 -34.97 -13.01
N VAL A 26 -4.43 -34.94 -13.40
CA VAL A 26 -4.89 -35.29 -14.75
C VAL A 26 -5.36 -34.03 -15.45
N PHE A 27 -4.72 -33.68 -16.57
CA PHE A 27 -5.22 -32.64 -17.46
C PHE A 27 -6.39 -33.21 -18.27
N ARG A 28 -7.61 -32.75 -18.01
CA ARG A 28 -8.77 -33.02 -18.88
C ARG A 28 -8.76 -32.05 -20.05
N PRO A 29 -8.60 -32.50 -21.30
CA PRO A 29 -8.54 -31.62 -22.47
C PRO A 29 -9.93 -31.30 -23.04
N ASP A 30 -11.01 -31.58 -22.30
CA ASP A 30 -12.38 -31.33 -22.77
C ASP A 30 -12.65 -29.83 -22.86
N ARG A 31 -12.70 -29.31 -24.09
CA ARG A 31 -12.95 -27.91 -24.41
C ARG A 31 -14.42 -27.51 -24.28
N HIS A 32 -15.33 -28.47 -24.04
CA HIS A 32 -16.76 -28.20 -23.90
C HIS A 32 -17.22 -28.08 -22.45
N SER A 33 -16.34 -28.36 -21.48
CA SER A 33 -16.58 -28.14 -20.05
C SER A 33 -16.00 -26.80 -19.62
N ASP A 34 -16.77 -25.72 -19.76
CA ASP A 34 -16.40 -24.41 -19.20
C ASP A 34 -16.43 -24.48 -17.66
N GLN A 35 -15.25 -24.66 -17.05
CA GLN A 35 -15.09 -24.68 -15.60
C GLN A 35 -15.01 -23.26 -14.99
N ARG A 36 -15.19 -22.20 -15.79
CA ARG A 36 -15.15 -20.77 -15.40
C ARG A 36 -13.89 -20.33 -14.64
N ARG A 37 -12.84 -21.16 -14.65
CA ARG A 37 -11.67 -20.97 -13.78
C ARG A 37 -10.61 -20.04 -14.37
N TYR A 38 -10.77 -19.61 -15.62
CA TYR A 38 -9.85 -18.71 -16.32
C TYR A 38 -10.55 -17.82 -17.35
N ASN A 39 -11.81 -17.43 -17.10
CA ASN A 39 -12.49 -16.49 -17.99
C ASN A 39 -11.79 -15.12 -17.93
N ALA A 40 -11.58 -14.52 -19.09
CA ALA A 40 -11.10 -13.14 -19.17
C ALA A 40 -12.08 -12.23 -18.41
N LEU A 41 -11.56 -11.26 -17.66
CA LEU A 41 -12.41 -10.34 -16.90
C LEU A 41 -13.37 -9.60 -17.84
N THR A 42 -14.67 -9.75 -17.58
CA THR A 42 -15.75 -9.04 -18.28
C THR A 42 -16.09 -7.68 -17.67
N ALA A 43 -15.53 -7.35 -16.50
CA ALA A 43 -15.71 -6.07 -15.82
C ALA A 43 -14.37 -5.33 -15.70
N ASN A 44 -14.40 -4.00 -15.82
CA ASN A 44 -13.23 -3.13 -15.64
C ASN A 44 -12.87 -2.89 -14.16
N GLU A 45 -13.34 -3.78 -13.27
CA GLU A 45 -13.19 -3.65 -11.83
C GLU A 45 -12.08 -4.59 -11.35
N ILE A 46 -11.12 -4.03 -10.61
CA ILE A 46 -10.02 -4.78 -10.00
C ILE A 46 -10.35 -4.95 -8.52
N ALA A 47 -10.56 -6.18 -8.07
CA ALA A 47 -10.72 -6.50 -6.65
C ALA A 47 -9.40 -7.02 -6.08
N MET A 48 -8.98 -6.47 -4.94
CA MET A 48 -7.82 -6.95 -4.18
C MET A 48 -8.31 -7.61 -2.89
N VAL A 49 -7.91 -8.85 -2.65
CA VAL A 49 -8.31 -9.63 -1.45
C VAL A 49 -7.18 -9.54 -0.43
N PHE A 50 -7.49 -9.07 0.77
CA PHE A 50 -6.56 -9.01 1.88
C PHE A 50 -6.93 -10.04 2.95
N VAL A 51 -5.93 -10.69 3.52
CA VAL A 51 -6.12 -11.62 4.64
C VAL A 51 -5.87 -10.85 5.92
N ASN A 52 -6.92 -10.24 6.46
CA ASN A 52 -6.94 -9.61 7.78
C ASN A 52 -8.16 -10.12 8.56
N ASN A 53 -8.04 -10.25 9.88
CA ASN A 53 -9.12 -10.74 10.74
C ASN A 53 -10.41 -9.91 10.61
N ASP A 54 -10.27 -8.62 10.35
CA ASP A 54 -11.38 -7.67 10.26
C ASP A 54 -11.77 -7.36 8.80
N GLY A 55 -11.15 -8.02 7.81
CA GLY A 55 -11.37 -7.79 6.39
C GLY A 55 -10.84 -6.44 5.87
N GLU A 56 -10.23 -5.62 6.74
CA GLU A 56 -9.69 -4.32 6.36
C GLU A 56 -8.43 -4.47 5.49
N PRO A 57 -8.24 -3.62 4.47
CA PRO A 57 -6.96 -3.55 3.76
C PRO A 57 -5.83 -3.15 4.72
N PRO A 58 -4.66 -3.81 4.68
CA PRO A 58 -3.52 -3.46 5.50
C PRO A 58 -3.08 -2.03 5.17
N PHE A 59 -3.07 -1.18 6.19
CA PHE A 59 -2.62 0.20 6.07
C PHE A 59 -1.10 0.28 5.81
N GLU A 60 -0.36 -0.65 6.41
CA GLU A 60 1.08 -0.74 6.27
C GLU A 60 1.44 -1.39 4.94
N ARG A 61 2.21 -0.66 4.12
CA ARG A 61 2.97 -1.28 3.05
C ARG A 61 4.27 -1.81 3.63
N ASP A 62 4.65 -3.02 3.24
CA ASP A 62 5.92 -3.63 3.64
C ASP A 62 7.08 -2.99 2.85
N ILE A 63 7.55 -1.83 3.32
CA ILE A 63 8.68 -1.12 2.74
C ILE A 63 9.88 -1.31 3.66
N ARG A 64 10.79 -2.18 3.23
CA ARG A 64 11.98 -2.56 3.99
C ARG A 64 13.19 -1.84 3.45
N VAL A 65 13.91 -1.19 4.33
CA VAL A 65 15.18 -0.55 4.04
C VAL A 65 16.28 -1.29 4.75
N TYR A 66 17.27 -1.75 4.00
CA TYR A 66 18.47 -2.37 4.54
C TYR A 66 19.56 -1.30 4.64
N PRO A 67 19.85 -0.76 5.83
CA PRO A 67 20.93 0.21 6.00
C PRO A 67 22.27 -0.48 5.71
N LEU A 68 23.17 0.23 5.02
CA LEU A 68 24.51 -0.29 4.72
C LEU A 68 25.32 -0.54 6.02
N ASN A 69 25.11 0.33 7.01
CA ASN A 69 25.72 0.24 8.35
C ASN A 69 24.60 0.22 9.40
N PRO A 70 24.04 -0.96 9.75
CA PRO A 70 23.00 -1.05 10.76
C PRO A 70 23.57 -0.68 12.14
N GLU A 71 22.88 0.20 12.87
CA GLU A 71 23.22 0.51 14.27
C GLU A 71 23.09 -0.72 15.18
N ASN A 72 22.09 -1.55 14.89
CA ASN A 72 21.86 -2.82 15.57
C ASN A 72 22.00 -3.98 14.58
N PRO A 73 23.06 -4.80 14.65
CA PRO A 73 23.24 -5.96 13.76
C PRO A 73 22.12 -7.00 13.83
N GLN A 74 21.35 -7.03 14.93
CA GLN A 74 20.20 -7.93 15.10
C GLN A 74 18.93 -7.39 14.41
N GLN A 75 18.94 -6.13 13.96
CA GLN A 75 17.86 -5.52 13.21
C GLN A 75 18.34 -5.18 11.78
N PRO A 76 18.29 -6.15 10.85
CA PRO A 76 18.90 -6.00 9.52
C PRO A 76 18.18 -5.01 8.61
N PHE A 77 16.95 -4.62 8.95
CA PHE A 77 16.17 -3.67 8.17
C PHE A 77 15.30 -2.77 9.03
N ILE A 78 14.92 -1.63 8.45
CA ILE A 78 13.99 -0.66 8.99
C ILE A 78 12.72 -0.74 8.15
N ASN A 79 11.57 -0.89 8.80
CA ASN A 79 10.28 -0.77 8.15
C ASN A 79 9.87 0.69 8.06
N ILE A 80 9.53 1.13 6.86
CA ILE A 80 9.09 2.49 6.59
C ILE A 80 7.59 2.51 6.38
N ASN A 81 6.90 3.33 7.17
CA ASN A 81 5.48 3.57 7.01
C ASN A 81 5.19 4.34 5.71
N ILE A 82 4.03 4.10 5.07
CA ILE A 82 3.58 4.84 3.88
C ILE A 82 3.47 6.36 4.13
N LEU A 83 3.28 6.79 5.36
CA LEU A 83 3.24 8.21 5.76
C LEU A 83 4.62 8.76 6.17
N SER A 84 5.69 7.99 5.99
CA SER A 84 7.04 8.45 6.28
C SER A 84 7.47 9.53 5.28
N PRO A 85 8.12 10.61 5.74
CA PRO A 85 8.69 11.60 4.83
C PRO A 85 9.78 11.02 3.93
N ASN A 86 10.41 9.93 4.35
CA ASN A 86 11.46 9.29 3.57
C ASN A 86 10.91 8.37 2.47
N LEU A 87 9.58 8.17 2.39
CA LEU A 87 8.98 7.28 1.41
C LEU A 87 9.39 7.65 -0.02
N ASP A 88 9.12 8.89 -0.44
CA ASP A 88 9.37 9.35 -1.80
C ASP A 88 10.85 9.32 -2.18
N PRO A 89 11.78 9.89 -1.38
CA PRO A 89 13.19 9.87 -1.74
C PRO A 89 13.79 8.45 -1.78
N MET A 90 13.22 7.50 -1.04
CA MET A 90 13.72 6.12 -1.02
C MET A 90 13.08 5.25 -2.11
N ALA A 91 11.81 5.50 -2.46
CA ALA A 91 11.13 4.81 -3.56
C ALA A 91 11.55 5.36 -4.94
N TYR A 92 11.91 6.65 -5.01
CA TYR A 92 12.29 7.33 -6.24
C TYR A 92 13.61 8.10 -6.13
N PRO A 93 14.76 7.47 -5.80
CA PRO A 93 16.01 8.18 -5.53
C PRO A 93 16.48 9.10 -6.67
N ILE A 94 16.21 8.70 -7.92
CA ILE A 94 16.57 9.50 -9.11
C ILE A 94 15.80 10.83 -9.17
N LEU A 95 14.57 10.87 -8.64
CA LEU A 95 13.75 12.09 -8.58
C LEU A 95 14.17 13.00 -7.42
N PHE A 96 14.81 12.44 -6.39
CA PHE A 96 15.22 13.13 -5.16
C PHE A 96 16.71 12.91 -4.90
N PRO A 97 17.61 13.48 -5.73
CA PRO A 97 19.05 13.18 -5.68
C PRO A 97 19.71 13.56 -4.34
N TYR A 98 19.12 14.52 -3.62
CA TYR A 98 19.60 14.97 -2.31
C TYR A 98 18.92 14.25 -1.14
N GLY A 99 17.98 13.34 -1.40
CA GLY A 99 17.27 12.60 -0.36
C GLY A 99 16.47 13.49 0.61
N VAL A 100 16.03 14.68 0.16
CA VAL A 100 15.30 15.62 1.01
C VAL A 100 14.02 14.96 1.52
N PRO A 101 13.75 14.98 2.83
CA PRO A 101 12.52 14.43 3.39
C PRO A 101 11.27 15.10 2.78
N GLY A 102 10.28 14.28 2.45
CA GLY A 102 9.00 14.71 1.92
C GLY A 102 8.04 15.28 2.97
N TRP A 103 6.77 15.41 2.60
CA TRP A 103 5.70 15.83 3.50
C TRP A 103 5.60 14.92 4.75
N GLN A 104 5.22 15.52 5.88
CA GLN A 104 5.02 14.82 7.16
C GLN A 104 3.59 15.05 7.70
N PRO A 105 2.98 14.06 8.36
CA PRO A 105 1.62 14.17 8.92
C PRO A 105 1.40 15.32 9.90
N ASN A 106 2.43 15.74 10.61
CA ASN A 106 2.38 16.83 11.59
C ASN A 106 2.38 18.23 10.94
N TRP A 107 2.61 18.34 9.63
CA TRP A 107 2.68 19.64 8.96
C TRP A 107 1.29 20.28 8.86
N ARG A 108 1.18 21.53 9.32
CA ARG A 108 -0.06 22.31 9.35
C ARG A 108 0.10 23.54 8.47
N TYR A 109 -0.98 23.97 7.86
CA TYR A 109 -1.03 25.28 7.20
C TYR A 109 -1.00 26.36 8.28
N GLU A 110 0.00 27.25 8.26
CA GLU A 110 -0.05 28.46 9.06
C GLU A 110 -0.98 29.46 8.35
N SER A 111 -2.04 29.88 9.06
CA SER A 111 -3.01 30.93 8.72
C SER A 111 -4.19 30.62 7.77
N TYR A 112 -5.37 30.39 8.36
CA TYR A 112 -6.59 31.22 8.26
C TYR A 112 -7.49 30.80 9.44
N GLN A 113 -8.05 31.76 10.21
CA GLN A 113 -8.99 31.49 11.31
C GLN A 113 -10.25 30.82 10.73
N GLY A 114 -10.27 29.49 10.66
CA GLY A 114 -11.34 28.69 10.05
C GLY A 114 -10.85 27.45 9.30
N ALA A 115 -9.56 27.37 8.94
CA ALA A 115 -8.96 26.24 8.23
C ALA A 115 -8.35 25.19 9.18
N GLN A 116 -8.89 25.04 10.40
CA GLN A 116 -8.43 23.98 11.28
C GLN A 116 -8.83 22.61 10.70
N GLY A 117 -7.83 21.75 10.49
CA GLY A 117 -8.07 20.30 10.58
C GLY A 117 -7.84 19.45 9.32
N ASN A 118 -7.44 20.01 8.17
CA ASN A 118 -7.35 19.18 6.96
C ASN A 118 -5.90 18.82 6.57
N GLN A 119 -5.25 17.98 7.37
CA GLN A 119 -3.88 17.49 7.14
C GLN A 119 -3.69 16.87 5.76
N SER A 120 -4.73 16.23 5.20
CA SER A 120 -4.67 15.67 3.86
C SER A 120 -4.52 16.72 2.76
N ARG A 121 -5.16 17.89 2.92
CA ARG A 121 -4.99 18.99 1.97
C ARG A 121 -3.55 19.48 1.93
N VAL A 122 -2.81 19.37 3.04
CA VAL A 122 -1.39 19.77 3.11
C VAL A 122 -0.53 18.82 2.27
N ASN A 123 -0.75 17.51 2.38
CA ASN A 123 -0.03 16.53 1.56
C ASN A 123 -0.30 16.73 0.06
N ALA A 124 -1.58 16.82 -0.32
CA ALA A 124 -1.96 17.04 -1.71
C ALA A 124 -1.37 18.34 -2.28
N SER A 125 -1.39 19.43 -1.49
CA SER A 125 -0.81 20.71 -1.89
C SER A 125 0.71 20.61 -2.07
N TYR A 126 1.41 19.93 -1.17
CA TYR A 126 2.85 19.68 -1.27
C TYR A 126 3.19 18.91 -2.56
N LYS A 127 2.48 17.81 -2.86
CA LYS A 127 2.68 17.02 -4.09
C LYS A 127 2.38 17.82 -5.36
N SER A 128 1.35 18.68 -5.32
CA SER A 128 1.05 19.59 -6.41
C SER A 128 2.17 20.61 -6.63
N ALA A 129 2.78 21.13 -5.55
CA ALA A 129 3.88 22.08 -5.65
C ALA A 129 5.14 21.45 -6.27
N LEU A 130 5.38 20.15 -6.05
CA LEU A 130 6.47 19.39 -6.66
C LEU A 130 6.31 19.17 -8.18
N THR A 131 5.08 19.22 -8.68
CA THR A 131 4.75 19.05 -10.11
C THR A 131 4.40 20.35 -10.81
N ALA A 132 4.44 21.48 -10.09
CA ALA A 132 4.20 22.79 -10.67
C ALA A 132 5.22 23.09 -11.77
N VAL A 133 4.71 23.56 -12.91
CA VAL A 133 5.54 24.04 -14.02
C VAL A 133 6.23 25.33 -13.58
N ARG A 134 7.55 25.37 -13.73
CA ARG A 134 8.44 26.49 -13.42
C ARG A 134 9.45 26.62 -14.56
N ASP A 135 10.14 27.75 -14.64
CA ASP A 135 11.14 27.99 -15.69
C ASP A 135 12.43 27.15 -15.49
N ASP A 136 12.58 26.52 -14.32
CA ASP A 136 13.72 25.66 -13.98
C ASP A 136 13.48 24.18 -14.33
N PHE A 137 14.58 23.43 -14.47
CA PHE A 137 14.52 21.98 -14.62
C PHE A 137 13.86 21.31 -13.40
N ASN A 138 12.80 20.54 -13.64
CA ASN A 138 12.14 19.75 -12.62
C ASN A 138 12.32 18.25 -12.92
N PRO A 139 13.02 17.50 -12.05
CA PRO A 139 13.31 16.08 -12.28
C PRO A 139 12.05 15.21 -12.27
N ILE A 140 11.03 15.58 -11.48
CA ILE A 140 9.79 14.80 -11.36
C ILE A 140 9.03 14.82 -12.68
N ILE A 141 8.84 15.98 -13.30
CA ILE A 141 8.09 16.09 -14.56
C ILE A 141 8.90 15.58 -15.77
N SER A 142 10.23 15.55 -15.67
CA SER A 142 11.13 15.18 -16.77
C SER A 142 11.40 13.67 -16.88
N ALA A 143 10.96 12.87 -15.90
CA ALA A 143 11.31 11.45 -15.81
C ALA A 143 10.39 10.47 -16.58
N GLY A 144 9.43 10.98 -17.36
CA GLY A 144 8.58 10.18 -18.25
C GLY A 144 7.74 9.13 -17.53
N LYS A 145 8.00 7.83 -17.78
CA LYS A 145 7.24 6.73 -17.13
C LYS A 145 7.39 6.74 -15.61
N LEU A 146 8.55 7.14 -15.10
CA LEU A 146 8.80 7.23 -13.67
C LEU A 146 7.94 8.33 -13.03
N THR A 147 7.69 9.43 -13.75
CA THR A 147 6.74 10.47 -13.36
C THR A 147 5.34 9.90 -13.15
N GLN A 148 4.86 9.08 -14.08
CA GLN A 148 3.54 8.45 -13.98
C GLN A 148 3.44 7.55 -12.75
N GLN A 149 4.48 6.75 -12.49
CA GLN A 149 4.55 5.91 -11.28
C GLN A 149 4.54 6.76 -10.01
N TRP A 150 5.30 7.86 -9.98
CA TRP A 150 5.35 8.76 -8.84
C TRP A 150 4.01 9.47 -8.60
N ILE A 151 3.29 9.87 -9.65
CA ILE A 151 1.95 10.47 -9.54
C ILE A 151 0.96 9.48 -8.90
N VAL A 152 0.93 8.24 -9.41
CA VAL A 152 0.06 7.19 -8.85
C VAL A 152 0.44 6.87 -7.40
N GLY A 153 1.74 6.73 -7.12
CA GLY A 153 2.23 6.51 -5.75
C GLY A 153 1.87 7.64 -4.80
N SER A 154 1.97 8.89 -5.25
CA SER A 154 1.61 10.08 -4.47
C SER A 154 0.11 10.14 -4.19
N TYR A 155 -0.74 9.83 -5.17
CA TYR A 155 -2.18 9.71 -4.96
C TYR A 155 -2.51 8.65 -3.89
N LEU A 156 -1.91 7.46 -4.02
CA LEU A 156 -2.10 6.39 -3.04
C LEU A 156 -1.65 6.80 -1.62
N GLN A 157 -0.57 7.58 -1.49
CA GLN A 157 -0.12 8.10 -0.21
C GLN A 157 -1.12 9.11 0.39
N VAL A 158 -1.68 10.01 -0.42
CA VAL A 158 -2.71 10.96 0.02
C VAL A 158 -3.97 10.22 0.47
N GLU A 159 -4.42 9.23 -0.30
CA GLU A 159 -5.59 8.42 0.07
C GLU A 159 -5.35 7.57 1.31
N ALA A 160 -4.16 6.98 1.45
CA ALA A 160 -3.78 6.30 2.69
C ALA A 160 -3.88 7.27 3.88
N ASN A 161 -3.36 8.48 3.76
CA ASN A 161 -3.48 9.48 4.82
C ASN A 161 -4.94 9.84 5.14
N ASN A 162 -5.80 10.00 4.13
CA ASN A 162 -7.24 10.21 4.30
C ASN A 162 -7.90 9.09 5.11
N LEU A 163 -7.67 7.84 4.69
CA LEU A 163 -8.23 6.66 5.35
C LEU A 163 -7.73 6.55 6.80
N ASN A 164 -6.44 6.82 7.02
CA ASN A 164 -5.88 6.80 8.37
C ASN A 164 -6.50 7.90 9.27
N PHE A 165 -6.73 9.09 8.73
CA PHE A 165 -7.43 10.16 9.45
C PHE A 165 -8.85 9.73 9.83
N ILE A 166 -9.63 9.23 8.87
CA ILE A 166 -11.00 8.73 9.11
C ILE A 166 -11.00 7.64 10.18
N ARG A 167 -10.06 6.68 10.09
CA ARG A 167 -9.92 5.57 11.05
C ARG A 167 -9.62 6.05 12.46
N THR A 168 -8.70 7.00 12.62
CA THR A 168 -8.25 7.50 13.93
C THR A 168 -9.22 8.52 14.56
N HIS A 169 -10.06 9.18 13.76
CA HIS A 169 -10.98 10.23 14.22
C HIS A 169 -12.47 9.81 14.16
N GLN A 170 -12.76 8.51 14.09
CA GLN A 170 -14.13 7.97 14.00
C GLN A 170 -15.11 8.55 15.03
N GLN A 171 -14.69 8.70 16.29
CA GLN A 171 -15.56 9.21 17.36
C GLN A 171 -16.01 10.66 17.10
N GLN A 172 -15.08 11.52 16.65
CA GLN A 172 -15.37 12.92 16.34
C GLN A 172 -16.22 13.04 15.07
N LEU A 173 -15.96 12.21 14.06
CA LEU A 173 -16.75 12.20 12.82
C LEU A 173 -18.19 11.75 13.09
N ARG A 174 -18.38 10.74 13.97
CA ARG A 174 -19.71 10.27 14.36
C ARG A 174 -20.49 11.36 15.12
N THR A 175 -19.87 12.07 16.06
CA THR A 175 -20.57 13.13 16.83
C THR A 175 -20.98 14.30 15.94
N VAL A 176 -20.15 14.70 14.97
CA VAL A 176 -20.49 15.71 13.96
C VAL A 176 -21.71 15.29 13.12
N LEU A 177 -21.80 14.00 12.77
CA LEU A 177 -22.89 13.46 11.97
C LEU A 177 -24.23 13.52 12.72
N TRP A 178 -24.23 13.18 14.02
CA TRP A 178 -25.41 13.32 14.87
C TRP A 178 -25.84 14.77 15.07
N HIS A 179 -24.89 15.69 15.24
CA HIS A 179 -25.20 17.11 15.41
C HIS A 179 -25.86 17.69 14.15
N ARG A 180 -25.30 17.40 12.96
CA ARG A 180 -25.89 17.84 11.69
C ARG A 180 -27.28 17.26 11.42
N LEU A 181 -27.55 16.04 11.90
CA LEU A 181 -28.85 15.39 11.74
C LEU A 181 -29.89 16.01 12.69
N ALA A 182 -29.47 16.38 13.90
CA ALA A 182 -30.29 17.13 14.85
C ALA A 182 -30.59 18.57 14.38
N ASP A 183 -29.63 19.25 13.73
CA ASP A 183 -29.82 20.61 13.20
C ASP A 183 -30.76 20.69 11.98
N HIS A 184 -31.06 19.55 11.33
CA HIS A 184 -31.95 19.48 10.16
C HIS A 184 -33.42 19.15 10.54
N LEU A 185 -33.70 18.84 11.81
CA LEU A 185 -35.05 18.59 12.33
C LEU A 185 -35.61 19.84 13.02
#